data_AF-A0A8H5RYJ0-F1
#
_entry.id   AF-A0A8H5RYJ0-F1
#
_cell.length_a   1.000
_cell.length_b   1.000
_cell.length_c   1.000
_cell.angle_alpha   90.00
_cell.angle_beta   90.00
_cell.angle_gamma   90.00
#
_symmetry.space_group_name_H-M   'P 1'
#
loop_
_entity.id
_entity.type
_entity.pdbx_description
1 polymer ?
#
loop_
_entity_poly.entity_id
_entity_poly.type
_entity_poly.pdbx_seq_one_letter_code
_entity_poly.pdbx_strand_id
1 'polypeptide(L)'
;MPQTTFKSFHSLSVEHPGFVKHPKFWTDHHLAVVNCSFQRVEGDDAQESVVLDTEQAKQMTKSALRLACENLPDMKHFWVAELLLGNKPTPITFIHESDYRLYFDYGHYRVPLWDSNVCIYRIKEEICIPDANPTIGYYRYTADEERKQKLRARRGRGGVKNDPFQRICDIKRRQVTPTDWRHDPYIVCLLLSVAQLQDRMALAPPEGTFLARLLVTNMDDPTNAYVYKADIPHQLLDSLDVPTRTIEDFVFPTVNYVVVPFEPYSTFADRVRVQLAGKEYFPQPGPARSDPVSPSESHGEKRKRDEE
;
A
#
# COMPACT_ATOMS: atom_id res chain seq x y z
N MET A 1 -26.94 -38.66 -3.91
CA MET A 1 -25.84 -37.99 -4.61
C MET A 1 -24.99 -37.31 -3.55
N PRO A 2 -23.73 -37.71 -3.33
CA PRO A 2 -22.85 -36.96 -2.44
C PRO A 2 -22.61 -35.60 -3.11
N GLN A 3 -23.08 -34.52 -2.50
CA GLN A 3 -22.72 -33.18 -2.94
C GLN A 3 -21.23 -33.03 -2.68
N THR A 4 -20.42 -32.98 -3.74
CA THR A 4 -19.07 -32.41 -3.65
C THR A 4 -19.25 -30.94 -3.29
N THR A 5 -19.24 -30.63 -1.99
CA THR A 5 -19.24 -29.27 -1.48
C THR A 5 -17.86 -28.67 -1.79
N PHE A 6 -17.76 -27.99 -2.92
CA PHE A 6 -16.58 -27.21 -3.26
C PHE A 6 -16.38 -26.11 -2.22
N LYS A 7 -15.12 -25.85 -1.83
CA LYS A 7 -14.82 -24.79 -0.88
C LYS A 7 -15.09 -23.43 -1.52
N SER A 8 -15.82 -22.57 -0.83
CA SER A 8 -16.19 -21.21 -1.25
C SER A 8 -16.19 -20.25 -0.05
N PHE A 9 -16.08 -18.93 -0.27
CA PHE A 9 -16.19 -17.97 0.85
C PHE A 9 -17.55 -18.03 1.55
N HIS A 10 -18.61 -18.37 0.82
CA HIS A 10 -19.92 -18.65 1.39
C HIS A 10 -19.87 -19.84 2.34
N SER A 11 -19.31 -20.99 1.91
CA SER A 11 -19.16 -22.16 2.80
C SER A 11 -18.31 -21.85 4.03
N LEU A 12 -17.22 -21.08 3.87
CA LEU A 12 -16.39 -20.62 4.99
C LEU A 12 -17.16 -19.72 5.96
N SER A 13 -18.07 -18.91 5.44
CA SER A 13 -18.95 -18.05 6.26
C SER A 13 -19.97 -18.84 7.06
N VAL A 14 -20.45 -19.97 6.52
CA VAL A 14 -21.37 -20.88 7.20
C VAL A 14 -20.62 -21.68 8.27
N GLU A 15 -19.45 -22.23 7.94
CA GLU A 15 -18.59 -22.99 8.86
C GLU A 15 -17.98 -22.12 9.97
N HIS A 16 -17.71 -20.85 9.65
CA HIS A 16 -17.18 -19.87 10.57
C HIS A 16 -18.10 -18.63 10.60
N PRO A 17 -19.17 -18.62 11.43
CA PRO A 17 -20.16 -17.53 11.49
C PRO A 17 -19.60 -16.14 11.81
N GLY A 18 -18.32 -16.04 12.15
CA GLY A 18 -17.60 -14.79 12.33
C GLY A 18 -16.90 -14.24 11.08
N PHE A 19 -16.83 -15.00 9.97
CA PHE A 19 -16.02 -14.66 8.81
C PHE A 19 -16.51 -13.42 8.06
N VAL A 20 -17.84 -13.27 7.93
CA VAL A 20 -18.49 -12.07 7.36
C VAL A 20 -18.58 -10.97 8.42
N LYS A 21 -17.42 -10.53 8.90
CA LYS A 21 -17.28 -9.37 9.77
C LYS A 21 -16.76 -8.18 8.98
N HIS A 22 -17.08 -7.00 9.47
CA HIS A 22 -16.44 -5.77 9.01
C HIS A 22 -14.92 -5.95 9.06
N PRO A 23 -14.18 -5.56 8.01
CA PRO A 23 -12.71 -5.67 7.90
C PRO A 23 -11.91 -5.38 9.17
N LYS A 24 -12.27 -4.33 9.91
CA LYS A 24 -11.60 -3.89 11.16
C LYS A 24 -11.66 -4.92 12.29
N PHE A 25 -12.53 -5.91 12.20
CA PHE A 25 -12.73 -6.96 13.19
C PHE A 25 -12.28 -8.34 12.70
N TRP A 26 -11.55 -8.39 11.58
CA TRP A 26 -10.81 -9.59 11.21
C TRP A 26 -9.73 -9.87 12.24
N THR A 27 -9.45 -11.15 12.44
CA THR A 27 -8.54 -11.69 13.45
C THR A 27 -7.64 -12.74 12.80
N ASP A 28 -6.60 -13.19 13.49
CA ASP A 28 -5.68 -14.22 12.99
C ASP A 28 -6.42 -15.51 12.57
N HIS A 29 -7.54 -15.82 13.23
CA HIS A 29 -8.43 -16.92 12.84
C HIS A 29 -8.97 -16.76 11.42
N HIS A 30 -9.34 -15.54 11.01
CA HIS A 30 -9.84 -15.28 9.66
C HIS A 30 -8.76 -15.52 8.62
N LEU A 31 -7.52 -15.10 8.91
CA LEU A 31 -6.38 -15.34 8.02
C LEU A 31 -6.03 -16.83 7.94
N ALA A 32 -6.05 -17.54 9.06
CA ALA A 32 -5.81 -18.98 9.10
C ALA A 32 -6.84 -19.77 8.27
N VAL A 33 -8.13 -19.39 8.31
CA VAL A 33 -9.20 -20.04 7.54
C VAL A 33 -8.96 -19.98 6.02
N VAL A 34 -8.38 -18.86 5.56
CA VAL A 34 -8.05 -18.64 4.14
C VAL A 34 -6.59 -18.96 3.81
N ASN A 35 -5.81 -19.46 4.78
CA ASN A 35 -4.38 -19.74 4.65
C ASN A 35 -3.55 -18.52 4.21
N CYS A 36 -3.92 -17.33 4.70
CA CYS A 36 -3.15 -16.09 4.53
C CYS A 36 -2.17 -15.94 5.69
N SER A 37 -0.95 -15.49 5.39
CA SER A 37 0.06 -15.22 6.39
C SER A 37 0.85 -13.96 6.04
N PHE A 38 1.54 -13.42 7.04
CA PHE A 38 2.47 -12.33 6.84
C PHE A 38 3.90 -12.87 6.84
N GLN A 39 4.72 -12.32 5.96
CA GLN A 39 6.13 -12.66 5.88
C GLN A 39 6.97 -11.39 5.83
N ARG A 40 7.89 -11.24 6.78
CA ARG A 40 8.91 -10.20 6.68
C ARG A 40 9.92 -10.61 5.62
N VAL A 41 10.20 -9.72 4.68
CA VAL A 41 11.23 -9.91 3.66
C VAL A 41 12.28 -8.81 3.76
N GLU A 42 13.48 -9.10 3.26
CA GLU A 42 14.52 -8.09 3.13
C GLU A 42 14.11 -7.10 2.04
N GLY A 43 14.42 -5.82 2.29
CA GLY A 43 14.10 -4.78 1.33
C GLY A 43 15.04 -4.88 0.14
N ASP A 44 14.51 -4.58 -1.03
CA ASP A 44 15.32 -4.18 -2.17
C ASP A 44 16.24 -3.02 -1.79
N ASP A 45 17.55 -3.27 -1.67
CA ASP A 45 18.51 -2.21 -1.42
C ASP A 45 18.40 -1.19 -2.55
N ALA A 46 17.95 0.02 -2.21
CA ALA A 46 18.18 1.16 -3.06
C ALA A 46 19.71 1.35 -3.07
N GLN A 47 20.34 1.20 -4.23
CA GLN A 47 21.73 1.65 -4.39
C GLN A 47 21.82 3.07 -3.81
N GLU A 48 22.90 3.36 -3.08
CA GLU A 48 23.15 4.68 -2.51
C GLU A 48 22.90 5.74 -3.59
N SER A 49 21.76 6.41 -3.50
CA SER A 49 21.47 7.51 -4.40
C SER A 49 22.46 8.62 -4.03
N VAL A 50 23.24 9.06 -5.01
CA VAL A 50 24.12 10.21 -4.86
C VAL A 50 23.22 11.38 -4.50
N VAL A 51 23.29 11.82 -3.24
CA VAL A 51 22.53 12.97 -2.75
C VAL A 51 23.08 14.19 -3.48
N LEU A 52 22.41 14.60 -4.55
CA LEU A 52 22.62 15.92 -5.12
C LEU A 52 22.02 16.93 -4.14
N ASP A 53 22.86 17.78 -3.57
CA ASP A 53 22.52 18.82 -2.59
C ASP A 53 21.62 19.89 -3.25
N THR A 54 20.35 19.54 -3.38
CA THR A 54 19.29 20.37 -3.96
C THR A 54 18.34 20.79 -2.84
N GLU A 55 17.75 21.98 -2.94
CA GLU A 55 16.70 22.43 -2.00
C GLU A 55 15.54 21.44 -1.90
N GLN A 56 15.27 20.69 -2.97
CA GLN A 56 14.30 19.60 -2.98
C GLN A 56 14.71 18.43 -2.08
N ALA A 57 15.97 17.98 -2.14
CA ALA A 57 16.48 16.94 -1.24
C ALA A 57 16.41 17.38 0.23
N LYS A 58 16.69 18.65 0.53
CA LYS A 58 16.51 19.21 1.88
C LYS A 58 15.05 19.20 2.32
N GLN A 59 14.13 19.58 1.42
CA GLN A 59 12.69 19.53 1.70
C GLN A 59 12.22 18.10 1.96
N MET A 60 12.63 17.12 1.15
CA MET A 60 12.28 15.72 1.37
C MET A 60 12.84 15.16 2.68
N THR A 61 14.09 15.51 3.01
CA THR A 61 14.71 15.17 4.30
C THR A 61 13.85 15.69 5.45
N LYS A 62 13.38 16.94 5.33
CA LYS A 62 12.49 17.56 6.32
C LYS A 62 11.15 16.84 6.39
N SER A 63 10.52 16.51 5.26
CA SER A 63 9.25 15.78 5.24
C SER A 63 9.38 14.37 5.83
N ALA A 64 10.49 13.67 5.58
CA ALA A 64 10.79 12.38 6.20
C ALA A 64 10.97 12.49 7.72
N LEU A 65 11.71 13.50 8.18
CA LEU A 65 11.86 13.80 9.61
C LEU A 65 10.50 14.11 10.27
N ARG A 66 9.65 14.90 9.62
CA ARG A 66 8.30 15.21 10.13
C ARG A 66 7.40 13.99 10.17
N LEU A 67 7.46 13.16 9.13
CA LEU A 67 6.74 11.90 9.08
C LEU A 67 7.17 10.95 10.20
N ALA A 68 8.44 10.94 10.59
CA ALA A 68 8.93 10.14 11.70
C ALA A 68 8.56 10.74 13.08
N CYS A 69 8.81 12.03 13.27
CA CYS A 69 8.91 12.61 14.63
C CYS A 69 7.75 13.53 15.02
N GLU A 70 7.07 14.19 14.08
CA GLU A 70 6.03 15.16 14.46
C GLU A 70 4.76 14.44 14.93
N ASN A 71 4.23 14.83 16.10
CA ASN A 71 2.99 14.30 16.64
C ASN A 71 1.76 15.07 16.12
N LEU A 72 1.63 15.16 14.79
CA LEU A 72 0.47 15.75 14.11
C LEU A 72 -0.17 14.68 13.20
N PRO A 73 -1.04 13.82 13.75
CA PRO A 73 -1.73 12.75 13.03
C PRO A 73 -2.30 13.15 11.67
N ASP A 74 -3.01 14.27 11.64
CA ASP A 74 -3.75 14.73 10.46
C ASP A 74 -2.82 15.27 9.37
N MET A 75 -1.56 15.58 9.69
CA MET A 75 -0.59 16.10 8.72
C MET A 75 0.27 15.02 8.07
N LYS A 76 0.22 13.77 8.56
CA LYS A 76 1.11 12.70 8.08
C LYS A 76 0.91 12.40 6.59
N HIS A 77 -0.33 12.43 6.10
CA HIS A 77 -0.64 12.22 4.69
C HIS A 77 -0.04 13.29 3.78
N PHE A 78 0.04 14.55 4.24
CA PHE A 78 0.69 15.64 3.52
C PHE A 78 2.17 15.36 3.29
N TRP A 79 2.89 14.93 4.34
CA TRP A 79 4.31 14.62 4.21
C TRP A 79 4.56 13.38 3.36
N VAL A 80 3.69 12.37 3.42
CA VAL A 80 3.76 11.23 2.50
C VAL A 80 3.52 11.66 1.06
N ALA A 81 2.55 12.54 0.80
CA ALA A 81 2.34 13.08 -0.54
C ALA A 81 3.60 13.81 -1.05
N GLU A 82 4.23 14.65 -0.22
CA GLU A 82 5.52 15.28 -0.58
C GLU A 82 6.61 14.23 -0.85
N LEU A 83 6.69 13.17 -0.04
CA LEU A 83 7.71 12.12 -0.19
C LEU A 83 7.45 11.20 -1.39
N LEU A 84 6.21 10.99 -1.83
CA LEU A 84 5.93 10.13 -2.99
C LEU A 84 5.89 10.91 -4.30
N LEU A 85 5.44 12.17 -4.26
CA LEU A 85 5.22 13.01 -5.43
C LEU A 85 6.36 14.04 -5.67
N GLY A 86 7.12 14.38 -4.63
CA GLY A 86 8.16 15.41 -4.67
C GLY A 86 9.46 14.91 -5.28
N ASN A 87 9.62 15.10 -6.59
CA ASN A 87 10.86 15.23 -7.37
C ASN A 87 10.61 14.77 -8.81
N LYS A 88 11.31 15.36 -9.78
CA LYS A 88 11.33 14.86 -11.15
C LYS A 88 12.60 14.04 -11.37
N PRO A 89 12.49 12.79 -11.86
CA PRO A 89 11.26 12.06 -12.24
C PRO A 89 10.83 11.03 -11.17
N THR A 90 9.75 11.30 -10.41
CA THR A 90 9.02 10.24 -9.68
C THR A 90 8.02 9.54 -10.61
N PRO A 91 7.91 8.20 -10.58
CA PRO A 91 6.92 7.45 -11.35
C PRO A 91 5.54 7.46 -10.71
N ILE A 92 5.41 7.92 -9.46
CA ILE A 92 4.16 7.87 -8.70
C ILE A 92 3.35 9.16 -8.89
N THR A 93 2.03 9.02 -9.00
CA THR A 93 1.05 10.11 -9.01
C THR A 93 -0.11 9.81 -8.07
N PHE A 94 -0.80 10.85 -7.63
CA PHE A 94 -1.99 10.76 -6.79
C PHE A 94 -3.24 10.37 -7.60
N ILE A 95 -4.16 9.63 -7.00
CA ILE A 95 -5.51 9.42 -7.56
C ILE A 95 -6.45 10.51 -7.02
N HIS A 96 -7.13 11.22 -7.91
CA HIS A 96 -7.92 12.41 -7.56
C HIS A 96 -9.04 12.12 -6.55
N GLU A 97 -9.39 13.12 -5.73
CA GLU A 97 -10.19 12.89 -4.54
C GLU A 97 -11.63 12.39 -4.78
N SER A 98 -12.16 12.68 -5.97
CA SER A 98 -13.46 12.20 -6.41
C SER A 98 -13.51 10.69 -6.67
N ASP A 99 -12.36 10.07 -6.91
CA ASP A 99 -12.27 8.76 -7.59
C ASP A 99 -11.81 7.62 -6.65
N TYR A 100 -11.31 7.95 -5.45
CA TYR A 100 -10.52 7.03 -4.61
C TYR A 100 -11.22 6.55 -3.33
N ARG A 101 -12.55 6.67 -3.20
CA ARG A 101 -13.24 6.18 -2.00
C ARG A 101 -12.95 4.69 -1.81
N LEU A 102 -12.23 4.37 -0.74
CA LEU A 102 -11.81 3.01 -0.47
C LEU A 102 -12.95 2.23 0.19
N TYR A 103 -13.25 1.08 -0.41
CA TYR A 103 -14.29 0.18 0.03
C TYR A 103 -13.74 -1.24 0.10
N PHE A 104 -14.29 -2.03 1.01
CA PHE A 104 -14.16 -3.47 1.01
C PHE A 104 -15.47 -4.08 0.52
N ASP A 105 -15.44 -4.69 -0.66
CA ASP A 105 -16.58 -5.35 -1.27
C ASP A 105 -16.59 -6.85 -0.92
N TYR A 106 -17.74 -7.38 -0.51
CA TYR A 106 -17.95 -8.81 -0.23
C TYR A 106 -19.40 -9.21 -0.51
N GLY A 107 -19.65 -10.11 -1.47
CA GLY A 107 -21.00 -10.58 -1.81
C GLY A 107 -21.95 -9.43 -2.16
N HIS A 108 -21.49 -8.51 -3.00
CA HIS A 108 -22.15 -7.24 -3.33
C HIS A 108 -22.44 -6.31 -2.14
N TYR A 109 -21.97 -6.63 -0.93
CA TYR A 109 -22.01 -5.72 0.21
C TYR A 109 -20.75 -4.87 0.24
N ARG A 110 -20.95 -3.55 0.22
CA ARG A 110 -19.88 -2.56 0.20
C ARG A 110 -19.66 -1.96 1.58
N VAL A 111 -18.50 -2.23 2.18
CA VAL A 111 -18.11 -1.65 3.47
C VAL A 111 -17.22 -0.42 3.23
N PRO A 112 -17.69 0.80 3.57
CA PRO A 112 -16.84 1.97 3.49
C PRO A 112 -15.69 1.96 4.51
N LEU A 113 -14.50 2.38 4.06
CA LEU A 113 -13.30 2.50 4.90
C LEU A 113 -12.83 3.95 5.10
N TRP A 114 -13.73 4.95 4.94
CA TRP A 114 -13.38 6.39 5.06
C TRP A 114 -12.82 6.79 6.42
N ASP A 115 -13.27 6.14 7.50
CA ASP A 115 -12.72 6.32 8.86
C ASP A 115 -11.18 6.16 8.91
N SER A 116 -10.61 5.39 7.97
CA SER A 116 -9.23 4.92 8.01
C SER A 116 -8.27 5.80 7.21
N ASN A 117 -8.76 6.90 6.62
CA ASN A 117 -7.97 7.96 5.99
C ASN A 117 -6.83 7.42 5.10
N VAL A 118 -7.15 6.48 4.21
CA VAL A 118 -6.18 5.89 3.29
C VAL A 118 -6.04 6.76 2.06
N CYS A 119 -4.83 7.21 1.77
CA CYS A 119 -4.54 7.95 0.53
C CYS A 119 -4.11 6.97 -0.57
N ILE A 120 -4.60 7.16 -1.80
CA ILE A 120 -4.31 6.25 -2.91
C ILE A 120 -3.46 6.95 -3.99
N TYR A 121 -2.47 6.22 -4.48
CA TYR A 121 -1.53 6.61 -5.50
C TYR A 121 -1.43 5.50 -6.56
N ARG A 122 -0.94 5.85 -7.74
CA ARG A 122 -0.68 4.91 -8.85
C ARG A 122 0.60 5.29 -9.58
N ILE A 123 1.08 4.39 -10.43
CA ILE A 123 2.12 4.73 -11.40
C ILE A 123 1.54 5.66 -12.48
N LYS A 124 2.32 6.63 -12.93
CA LYS A 124 1.97 7.53 -14.05
C LYS A 124 1.78 6.72 -15.33
N GLU A 125 0.69 7.03 -16.05
CA GLU A 125 0.34 6.37 -17.31
C GLU A 125 1.47 6.41 -18.35
N GLU A 126 2.28 7.48 -18.32
CA GLU A 126 3.44 7.69 -19.19
C GLU A 126 4.58 6.67 -18.99
N ILE A 127 4.66 6.03 -17.82
CA ILE A 127 5.75 5.13 -17.39
C ILE A 127 5.20 3.72 -17.13
N CYS A 128 3.90 3.49 -17.39
CA CYS A 128 3.25 2.23 -17.10
C CYS A 128 3.92 1.05 -17.81
N ILE A 129 4.25 0.02 -17.04
CA ILE A 129 4.70 -1.27 -17.55
C ILE A 129 3.48 -2.19 -17.55
N PRO A 130 3.09 -2.80 -18.69
CA PRO A 130 1.99 -3.75 -18.73
C PRO A 130 2.14 -4.83 -17.66
N ASP A 131 1.03 -5.17 -17.00
CA ASP A 131 0.93 -6.23 -15.99
C ASP A 131 1.78 -6.02 -14.71
N ALA A 132 2.52 -4.91 -14.60
CA ALA A 132 3.45 -4.67 -13.49
C ALA A 132 3.15 -3.41 -12.66
N ASN A 133 2.06 -2.67 -12.95
CA ASN A 133 1.78 -1.41 -12.25
C ASN A 133 1.08 -1.62 -10.91
N PRO A 134 1.73 -1.27 -9.78
CA PRO A 134 1.07 -1.33 -8.48
C PRO A 134 0.11 -0.18 -8.24
N THR A 135 -0.95 -0.50 -7.50
CA THR A 135 -1.76 0.51 -6.80
C THR A 135 -1.23 0.64 -5.38
N ILE A 136 -0.96 1.88 -4.98
CA ILE A 136 -0.26 2.20 -3.75
C ILE A 136 -1.22 2.89 -2.80
N GLY A 137 -1.41 2.34 -1.61
CA GLY A 137 -2.08 3.01 -0.49
C GLY A 137 -1.09 3.56 0.52
N TYR A 138 -1.45 4.65 1.19
CA TYR A 138 -0.83 5.08 2.44
C TYR A 138 -1.85 4.97 3.57
N TYR A 139 -1.49 4.27 4.63
CA TYR A 139 -2.31 4.13 5.83
C TYR A 139 -1.50 4.50 7.07
N ARG A 140 -2.00 5.44 7.87
CA ARG A 140 -1.52 5.63 9.22
C ARG A 140 -2.19 4.59 10.11
N TYR A 141 -1.44 3.71 10.74
CA TYR A 141 -2.00 2.67 11.58
C TYR A 141 -2.79 3.30 12.74
N THR A 142 -4.12 3.10 12.69
CA THR A 142 -5.10 3.62 13.66
C THR A 142 -6.14 2.57 14.03
N ALA A 143 -5.88 1.29 13.70
CA ALA A 143 -6.85 0.22 13.79
C ALA A 143 -7.37 0.05 15.22
N ASP A 144 -6.49 0.21 16.22
CA ASP A 144 -6.85 0.06 17.63
C ASP A 144 -7.69 1.23 18.15
N GLU A 145 -7.40 2.46 17.74
CA GLU A 145 -8.24 3.63 18.05
C GLU A 145 -9.62 3.50 17.40
N GLU A 146 -9.67 3.08 16.14
CA GLU A 146 -10.91 2.88 15.40
C GLU A 146 -11.76 1.77 16.02
N ARG A 147 -11.14 0.63 16.37
CA ARG A 147 -11.80 -0.46 17.09
C ARG A 147 -12.32 0.03 18.44
N LYS A 148 -11.54 0.83 19.18
CA LYS A 148 -11.94 1.41 20.46
C LYS A 148 -13.13 2.36 20.33
N GLN A 149 -13.19 3.14 19.24
CA GLN A 149 -14.34 4.01 18.96
C GLN A 149 -15.60 3.20 18.64
N LYS A 150 -15.48 2.15 17.82
CA LYS A 150 -16.62 1.28 17.44
C LYS A 150 -17.07 0.35 18.57
N LEU A 151 -16.14 -0.13 19.39
CA LEU A 151 -16.38 -0.98 20.56
C LEU A 151 -16.40 -0.14 21.84
N ARG A 152 -17.33 0.81 21.90
CA ARG A 152 -17.56 1.63 23.09
C ARG A 152 -18.99 1.43 23.60
N ALA A 153 -19.13 1.28 24.91
CA ALA A 153 -20.45 1.25 25.52
C ALA A 153 -21.17 2.58 25.30
N ARG A 154 -22.41 2.51 24.78
CA ARG A 154 -23.30 3.67 24.79
C ARG A 154 -23.58 4.06 26.24
N ARG A 155 -23.50 5.34 26.54
CA ARG A 155 -23.89 5.86 27.86
C ARG A 155 -25.39 5.66 28.05
N GLY A 156 -25.79 5.30 29.26
CA GLY A 156 -27.20 5.21 29.63
C GLY A 156 -27.87 6.59 29.70
N ARG A 157 -29.19 6.60 29.90
CA ARG A 157 -29.95 7.84 30.14
C ARG A 157 -29.35 8.59 31.33
N GLY A 158 -29.13 9.89 31.19
CA GLY A 158 -28.48 10.73 32.23
C GLY A 158 -26.95 10.58 32.31
N GLY A 159 -26.30 9.93 31.34
CA GLY A 159 -24.84 9.84 31.28
C GLY A 159 -24.23 8.75 32.18
N VAL A 160 -25.06 7.92 32.80
CA VAL A 160 -24.64 6.80 33.66
C VAL A 160 -23.77 5.83 32.85
N LYS A 161 -22.64 5.43 33.45
CA LYS A 161 -21.71 4.46 32.86
C LYS A 161 -22.36 3.08 32.82
N ASN A 162 -22.22 2.39 31.69
CA ASN A 162 -22.63 1.00 31.54
C ASN A 162 -21.40 0.10 31.62
N ASP A 163 -20.86 -0.05 32.82
CA ASP A 163 -19.62 -0.79 33.06
C ASP A 163 -19.70 -2.27 32.64
N PRO A 164 -20.81 -3.01 32.87
CA PRO A 164 -20.94 -4.37 32.35
C PRO A 164 -20.80 -4.44 30.84
N PHE A 165 -21.45 -3.54 30.09
CA PHE A 165 -21.34 -3.52 28.65
C PHE A 165 -19.96 -3.04 28.18
N GLN A 166 -19.32 -2.13 28.91
CA GLN A 166 -17.94 -1.72 28.62
C GLN A 166 -16.98 -2.89 28.76
N ARG A 167 -17.15 -3.77 29.76
CA ARG A 167 -16.36 -5.01 29.88
C ARG A 167 -16.54 -5.93 28.67
N ILE A 168 -17.77 -6.08 28.16
CA ILE A 168 -18.03 -6.86 26.94
C ILE A 168 -17.30 -6.25 25.73
N CYS A 169 -17.37 -4.92 25.58
CA CYS A 169 -16.63 -4.19 24.55
C CYS A 169 -15.12 -4.39 24.66
N ASP A 170 -14.56 -4.34 25.88
CA ASP A 170 -13.14 -4.54 26.12
C ASP A 170 -12.68 -5.98 25.82
N ILE A 171 -13.50 -6.99 26.15
CA ILE A 171 -13.26 -8.39 25.78
C ILE A 171 -13.23 -8.52 24.26
N LYS A 172 -14.23 -7.98 23.56
CA LYS A 172 -14.28 -8.01 22.09
C LYS A 172 -13.08 -7.31 21.48
N ARG A 173 -12.64 -6.16 22.03
CA ARG A 173 -11.45 -5.44 21.54
C ARG A 173 -10.20 -6.30 21.67
N ARG A 174 -9.97 -6.93 22.82
CA ARG A 174 -8.83 -7.83 23.03
C ARG A 174 -8.82 -9.02 22.07
N GLN A 175 -9.98 -9.48 21.62
CA GLN A 175 -10.08 -10.58 20.65
C GLN A 175 -9.73 -10.17 19.22
N VAL A 176 -9.84 -8.88 18.88
CA VAL A 176 -9.60 -8.37 17.51
C VAL A 176 -8.29 -7.59 17.38
N THR A 177 -7.73 -7.13 18.49
CA THR A 177 -6.41 -6.48 18.50
C THR A 177 -5.34 -7.56 18.48
N PRO A 178 -4.46 -7.59 17.45
CA PRO A 178 -3.37 -8.54 17.39
C PRO A 178 -2.33 -8.25 18.47
N THR A 179 -1.51 -9.26 18.81
CA THR A 179 -0.38 -9.06 19.74
C THR A 179 0.73 -8.23 19.09
N ASP A 180 0.96 -8.45 17.79
CA ASP A 180 1.87 -7.67 16.96
C ASP A 180 1.05 -6.93 15.90
N TRP A 181 1.00 -5.61 15.99
CA TRP A 181 0.24 -4.75 15.06
C TRP A 181 0.70 -4.91 13.60
N ARG A 182 1.94 -5.35 13.38
CA ARG A 182 2.49 -5.59 12.03
C ARG A 182 1.83 -6.78 11.33
N HIS A 183 1.17 -7.64 12.10
CA HIS A 183 0.43 -8.78 11.61
C HIS A 183 -1.09 -8.56 11.74
N ASP A 184 -1.52 -7.30 11.83
CA ASP A 184 -2.94 -6.98 11.93
C ASP A 184 -3.70 -7.41 10.67
N PRO A 185 -4.69 -8.32 10.78
CA PRO A 185 -5.51 -8.75 9.65
C PRO A 185 -6.23 -7.62 8.91
N TYR A 186 -6.45 -6.48 9.56
CA TYR A 186 -7.01 -5.31 8.91
C TYR A 186 -6.13 -4.80 7.76
N ILE A 187 -4.80 -4.97 7.84
CA ILE A 187 -3.87 -4.63 6.77
C ILE A 187 -4.15 -5.46 5.51
N VAL A 188 -4.47 -6.76 5.68
CA VAL A 188 -4.87 -7.63 4.54
C VAL A 188 -6.13 -7.10 3.90
N CYS A 189 -7.13 -6.69 4.69
CA CYS A 189 -8.36 -6.12 4.15
C CYS A 189 -8.10 -4.80 3.40
N LEU A 190 -7.18 -3.96 3.88
CA LEU A 190 -6.78 -2.73 3.17
C LEU A 190 -6.15 -3.05 1.81
N LEU A 191 -5.25 -4.03 1.75
CA LEU A 191 -4.62 -4.48 0.50
C LEU A 191 -5.67 -5.04 -0.48
N LEU A 192 -6.62 -5.85 0.01
CA LEU A 192 -7.75 -6.32 -0.80
C LEU A 192 -8.60 -5.16 -1.33
N SER A 193 -8.91 -4.18 -0.48
CA SER A 193 -9.65 -2.99 -0.90
C SER A 193 -8.91 -2.16 -1.94
N VAL A 194 -7.57 -2.09 -1.87
CA VAL A 194 -6.73 -1.43 -2.86
C VAL A 194 -6.80 -2.18 -4.20
N ALA A 195 -6.73 -3.52 -4.20
CA ALA A 195 -6.89 -4.31 -5.42
C ALA A 195 -8.31 -4.20 -6.02
N GLN A 196 -9.35 -4.23 -5.18
CA GLN A 196 -10.72 -3.99 -5.63
C GLN A 196 -10.91 -2.59 -6.24
N LEU A 197 -10.20 -1.59 -5.71
CA LEU A 197 -10.21 -0.25 -6.33
C LEU A 197 -9.53 -0.28 -7.70
N GLN A 198 -8.40 -0.98 -7.82
CA GLN A 198 -7.69 -1.15 -9.09
C GLN A 198 -8.60 -1.80 -10.16
N ASP A 199 -9.36 -2.84 -9.77
CA ASP A 199 -10.35 -3.51 -10.62
C ASP A 199 -11.48 -2.56 -11.06
N ARG A 200 -12.13 -1.87 -10.11
CA ARG A 200 -13.21 -0.90 -10.41
C ARG A 200 -12.79 0.23 -11.34
N MET A 201 -11.53 0.65 -11.27
CA MET A 201 -10.99 1.71 -12.12
C MET A 201 -10.44 1.17 -13.45
N ALA A 202 -10.54 -0.13 -13.73
CA ALA A 202 -9.95 -0.79 -14.89
C ALA A 202 -8.45 -0.48 -15.06
N LEU A 203 -7.73 -0.39 -13.93
CA LEU A 203 -6.29 -0.07 -13.87
C LEU A 203 -5.41 -1.32 -13.92
N ALA A 204 -6.00 -2.50 -14.05
CA ALA A 204 -5.29 -3.77 -14.19
C ALA A 204 -5.68 -4.49 -15.49
N PRO A 205 -4.83 -5.41 -15.96
CA PRO A 205 -5.16 -6.29 -17.08
C PRO A 205 -6.34 -7.20 -16.72
N PRO A 206 -7.24 -7.52 -17.68
CA PRO A 206 -8.46 -8.31 -17.41
C PRO A 206 -8.24 -9.69 -16.79
N GLU A 207 -7.08 -10.31 -17.01
CA GLU A 207 -6.75 -11.66 -16.53
C GLU A 207 -5.47 -11.68 -15.67
N GLY A 208 -5.04 -10.51 -15.19
CA GLY A 208 -3.78 -10.32 -14.47
C GLY A 208 -3.87 -10.48 -12.94
N THR A 209 -2.73 -10.31 -12.29
CA THR A 209 -2.65 -10.19 -10.84
C THR A 209 -2.66 -8.70 -10.45
N PHE A 210 -3.43 -8.35 -9.42
CA PHE A 210 -3.51 -7.00 -8.88
C PHE A 210 -2.36 -6.78 -7.89
N LEU A 211 -1.45 -5.86 -8.22
CA LEU A 211 -0.31 -5.55 -7.38
C LEU A 211 -0.69 -4.48 -6.34
N ALA A 212 -1.18 -4.91 -5.18
CA ALA A 212 -1.50 -4.01 -4.09
C ALA A 212 -0.27 -3.74 -3.21
N ARG A 213 -0.02 -2.47 -2.93
CA ARG A 213 1.09 -2.01 -2.10
C ARG A 213 0.56 -1.04 -1.05
N LEU A 214 1.03 -1.14 0.19
CA LEU A 214 0.59 -0.28 1.28
C LEU A 214 1.78 0.23 2.09
N LEU A 215 2.00 1.53 2.07
CA LEU A 215 2.89 2.20 3.02
C LEU A 215 2.13 2.41 4.33
N VAL A 216 2.68 1.88 5.42
CA VAL A 216 2.13 2.00 6.76
C VAL A 216 3.11 2.69 7.69
N THR A 217 2.64 3.70 8.41
CA THR A 217 3.36 4.31 9.53
C THR A 217 2.58 4.09 10.81
N ASN A 218 3.28 3.92 11.93
CA ASN A 218 2.66 3.82 13.24
C ASN A 218 3.20 4.95 14.12
N MET A 219 2.30 5.68 14.79
CA MET A 219 2.71 6.76 15.70
C MET A 219 3.51 6.23 16.90
N ASP A 220 3.30 4.97 17.27
CA ASP A 220 4.03 4.30 18.34
C ASP A 220 5.41 3.76 17.88
N ASP A 221 5.69 3.77 16.57
CA ASP A 221 7.00 3.42 16.00
C ASP A 221 7.57 4.60 15.20
N PRO A 222 8.30 5.53 15.86
CA PRO A 222 8.92 6.66 15.18
C PRO A 222 10.18 6.29 14.40
N THR A 223 10.60 5.01 14.43
CA THR A 223 11.88 4.57 13.86
C THR A 223 11.74 3.95 12.48
N ASN A 224 10.59 3.35 12.18
CA ASN A 224 10.37 2.65 10.93
C ASN A 224 9.03 2.99 10.27
N ALA A 225 9.05 2.97 8.94
CA ALA A 225 7.88 2.78 8.12
C ALA A 225 7.85 1.34 7.59
N TYR A 226 6.69 0.89 7.14
CA TYR A 226 6.46 -0.49 6.72
C TYR A 226 5.82 -0.50 5.35
N VAL A 227 6.37 -1.26 4.42
CA VAL A 227 5.80 -1.43 3.08
C VAL A 227 5.27 -2.84 2.95
N TYR A 228 3.95 -2.98 2.91
CA TYR A 228 3.27 -4.25 2.67
C TYR A 228 3.00 -4.44 1.18
N LYS A 229 3.20 -5.66 0.70
CA LYS A 229 3.04 -6.06 -0.70
C LYS A 229 2.18 -7.32 -0.75
N ALA A 230 1.13 -7.29 -1.56
CA ALA A 230 0.30 -8.45 -1.86
C ALA A 230 -0.02 -8.47 -3.35
N ASP A 231 0.21 -9.62 -3.97
CA ASP A 231 -0.10 -9.87 -5.37
C ASP A 231 -1.39 -10.68 -5.39
N ILE A 232 -2.49 -10.00 -5.70
CA ILE A 232 -3.86 -10.49 -5.50
C ILE A 232 -4.40 -11.06 -6.81
N PRO A 233 -4.68 -12.37 -6.89
CA PRO A 233 -5.18 -12.96 -8.12
C PRO A 233 -6.60 -12.47 -8.44
N HIS A 234 -6.93 -12.32 -9.72
CA HIS A 234 -8.26 -11.89 -10.14
C HIS A 234 -9.37 -12.81 -9.63
N GLN A 235 -9.12 -14.13 -9.63
CA GLN A 235 -10.03 -15.15 -9.10
C GLN A 235 -10.38 -14.91 -7.63
N LEU A 236 -9.48 -14.33 -6.83
CA LEU A 236 -9.77 -13.98 -5.45
C LEU A 236 -10.78 -12.83 -5.38
N LEU A 237 -10.62 -11.79 -6.21
CA LEU A 237 -11.58 -10.68 -6.25
C LEU A 237 -12.95 -11.16 -6.75
N ASP A 238 -13.00 -12.00 -7.78
CA ASP A 238 -14.22 -12.64 -8.27
C ASP A 238 -14.93 -13.42 -7.16
N SER A 239 -14.18 -14.22 -6.40
CA SER A 239 -14.75 -14.99 -5.30
C SER A 239 -15.20 -14.11 -4.15
N LEU A 240 -14.61 -12.93 -3.94
CA LEU A 240 -15.11 -11.95 -2.97
C LEU A 240 -16.41 -11.29 -3.44
N ASP A 241 -16.56 -10.97 -4.73
CA ASP A 241 -17.81 -10.42 -5.28
C ASP A 241 -18.93 -11.47 -5.37
N VAL A 242 -18.57 -12.71 -5.74
CA VAL A 242 -19.46 -13.87 -5.80
C VAL A 242 -19.01 -14.95 -4.79
N PRO A 243 -19.38 -14.83 -3.50
CA PRO A 243 -18.92 -15.75 -2.44
C PRO A 243 -19.25 -17.22 -2.63
N THR A 244 -20.19 -17.56 -3.52
CA THR A 244 -20.55 -18.95 -3.86
C THR A 244 -19.61 -19.59 -4.88
N ARG A 245 -18.75 -18.79 -5.54
CA ARG A 245 -17.70 -19.27 -6.44
C ARG A 245 -16.70 -20.13 -5.67
N THR A 246 -16.15 -21.14 -6.33
CA THR A 246 -15.09 -21.98 -5.76
C THR A 246 -13.86 -21.12 -5.44
N ILE A 247 -13.12 -21.49 -4.39
CA ILE A 247 -11.82 -20.88 -4.02
C ILE A 247 -10.67 -21.87 -4.18
N GLU A 248 -10.89 -22.96 -4.92
CA GLU A 248 -9.89 -24.02 -5.15
C GLU A 248 -8.96 -23.73 -6.34
N ASP A 249 -9.28 -22.71 -7.15
CA ASP A 249 -8.56 -22.35 -8.38
C ASP A 249 -7.53 -21.23 -8.19
N PHE A 250 -7.32 -20.78 -6.96
CA PHE A 250 -6.26 -19.82 -6.61
C PHE A 250 -5.70 -20.09 -5.21
N VAL A 251 -4.55 -19.50 -4.92
CA VAL A 251 -3.97 -19.48 -3.58
C VAL A 251 -4.16 -18.10 -2.99
N PHE A 252 -4.64 -18.03 -1.75
CA PHE A 252 -4.75 -16.75 -1.05
C PHE A 252 -3.35 -16.15 -0.86
N PRO A 253 -3.14 -14.86 -1.13
CA PRO A 253 -1.80 -14.29 -1.15
C PRO A 253 -1.15 -14.29 0.23
N THR A 254 0.17 -14.52 0.23
CA THR A 254 1.02 -14.16 1.37
C THR A 254 1.27 -12.66 1.32
N VAL A 255 1.14 -11.99 2.47
CA VAL A 255 1.43 -10.56 2.59
C VAL A 255 2.87 -10.39 3.00
N ASN A 256 3.69 -9.97 2.05
CA ASN A 256 5.08 -9.64 2.31
C ASN A 256 5.18 -8.25 2.90
N TYR A 257 6.08 -8.02 3.84
CA TYR A 257 6.38 -6.65 4.30
C TYR A 257 7.87 -6.40 4.49
N VAL A 258 8.27 -5.18 4.15
CA VAL A 258 9.61 -4.65 4.33
C VAL A 258 9.57 -3.58 5.40
N VAL A 259 10.53 -3.64 6.33
CA VAL A 259 10.76 -2.56 7.31
C VAL A 259 11.73 -1.57 6.68
N VAL A 260 11.30 -0.32 6.55
CA VAL A 260 12.12 0.77 6.01
C VAL A 260 12.43 1.74 7.16
N PRO A 261 13.67 1.76 7.68
CA PRO A 261 14.07 2.73 8.68
C PRO A 261 13.88 4.15 8.17
N PHE A 262 13.44 5.07 9.01
CA PHE A 262 13.34 6.48 8.63
C PHE A 262 14.72 7.09 8.36
N GLU A 263 15.70 6.77 9.21
CA GLU A 263 17.08 7.19 9.02
C GLU A 263 17.81 6.32 7.98
N PRO A 264 18.69 6.90 7.15
CA PRO A 264 18.89 8.34 6.95
C PRO A 264 17.69 9.00 6.26
N TYR A 265 17.24 10.14 6.79
CA TYR A 265 16.07 10.88 6.28
C TYR A 265 16.26 11.37 4.84
N SER A 266 17.51 11.65 4.45
CA SER A 266 17.86 12.16 3.13
C SER A 266 17.54 11.18 2.00
N THR A 267 17.64 9.88 2.26
CA THR A 267 17.41 8.82 1.27
C THR A 267 16.11 8.05 1.52
N PHE A 268 15.35 8.40 2.56
CA PHE A 268 14.13 7.70 2.95
C PHE A 268 13.09 7.61 1.83
N ALA A 269 12.86 8.73 1.13
CA ALA A 269 11.87 8.77 0.07
C ALA A 269 12.21 7.80 -1.07
N ASP A 270 13.47 7.76 -1.50
CA ASP A 270 13.92 6.87 -2.58
C ASP A 270 13.79 5.41 -2.16
N ARG A 271 14.21 5.07 -0.92
CA ARG A 271 14.03 3.72 -0.36
C ARG A 271 12.56 3.30 -0.39
N VAL A 272 11.65 4.14 0.11
CA VAL A 272 10.22 3.82 0.16
C VAL A 272 9.62 3.70 -1.25
N ARG A 273 9.97 4.61 -2.16
CA ARG A 273 9.48 4.59 -3.55
C ARG A 273 9.91 3.34 -4.29
N VAL A 274 11.16 2.91 -4.14
CA VAL A 274 11.67 1.65 -4.70
C VAL A 274 10.89 0.47 -4.14
N GLN A 275 10.63 0.43 -2.83
CA GLN A 275 9.84 -0.66 -2.25
C GLN A 275 8.38 -0.68 -2.76
N LEU A 276 7.79 0.48 -3.01
CA LEU A 276 6.39 0.59 -3.44
C LEU A 276 6.21 0.33 -4.93
N ALA A 277 7.03 0.93 -5.79
CA ALA A 277 6.88 0.84 -7.24
C ALA A 277 7.68 -0.30 -7.86
N GLY A 278 8.89 -0.58 -7.37
CA GLY A 278 9.87 -1.46 -8.02
C GLY A 278 11.05 -0.66 -8.61
N LYS A 279 12.22 -1.29 -8.73
CA LYS A 279 13.46 -0.64 -9.25
C LYS A 279 13.34 -0.29 -10.73
N GLU A 280 12.57 -1.06 -11.48
CA GLU A 280 12.31 -0.93 -12.91
C GLU A 280 11.65 0.40 -13.29
N TYR A 281 10.99 1.07 -12.34
CA TYR A 281 10.38 2.39 -12.54
C TYR A 281 11.34 3.56 -12.32
N PHE A 282 12.58 3.29 -11.91
CA PHE A 282 13.60 4.30 -11.67
C PHE A 282 14.76 4.13 -12.67
N PRO A 283 15.27 5.21 -13.28
CA PRO A 283 16.37 5.12 -14.22
C PRO A 283 17.58 4.48 -13.56
N GLN A 284 18.08 3.37 -14.10
CA GLN A 284 19.42 2.93 -13.74
C GLN A 284 20.42 3.96 -14.28
N PRO A 285 21.47 4.30 -13.51
CA PRO A 285 22.59 5.02 -14.09
C PRO A 285 23.13 4.14 -15.23
N GLY A 286 22.89 4.54 -16.48
CA GLY A 286 23.44 3.84 -17.62
C GLY A 286 24.96 3.75 -17.47
N PRO A 287 25.63 2.72 -18.03
CA PRO A 287 27.08 2.74 -18.11
C PRO A 287 27.45 4.05 -18.80
N ALA A 288 28.29 4.85 -18.13
CA ALA A 288 28.82 6.08 -18.69
C ALA A 288 29.31 5.75 -20.10
N ARG A 289 28.63 6.28 -21.12
CA ARG A 289 29.11 6.21 -22.48
C ARG A 289 30.48 6.87 -22.44
N SER A 290 31.52 6.05 -22.50
CA SER A 290 32.84 6.48 -22.91
C SER A 290 32.70 6.85 -24.38
N ASP A 291 32.23 8.06 -24.65
CA ASP A 291 32.33 8.63 -25.97
C ASP A 291 33.83 8.71 -26.28
N PRO A 292 34.32 8.05 -27.35
CA PRO A 292 35.68 8.30 -27.81
C PRO A 292 35.72 9.75 -28.27
N VAL A 293 36.56 10.53 -27.60
CA VAL A 293 37.00 11.85 -28.05
C VAL A 293 37.63 11.67 -29.43
N SER A 294 36.84 11.91 -30.47
CA SER A 294 37.38 12.15 -31.81
C SER A 294 38.06 13.53 -31.79
N PRO A 295 39.32 13.65 -32.22
CA PRO A 295 40.01 14.93 -32.24
C PRO A 295 39.33 15.86 -33.24
N SER A 296 39.08 17.09 -32.79
CA SER A 296 38.70 18.24 -33.60
C SER A 296 39.73 18.50 -34.70
N GLU A 297 39.36 18.35 -35.97
CA GLU A 297 40.09 18.95 -37.08
C GLU A 297 39.69 20.42 -37.23
N SER A 298 40.71 21.27 -37.24
CA SER A 298 40.64 22.71 -37.29
C SER A 298 40.33 23.25 -38.69
N HIS A 299 39.56 24.32 -38.67
CA HIS A 299 39.13 25.23 -39.73
C HIS A 299 40.21 25.66 -40.76
N GLY A 300 39.83 25.66 -42.05
CA GLY A 300 40.04 26.79 -42.98
C GLY A 300 40.97 26.60 -44.18
N GLU A 301 40.46 26.75 -45.41
CA GLU A 301 40.90 27.84 -46.31
C GLU A 301 39.97 28.05 -47.53
N LYS A 302 39.80 29.33 -47.89
CA LYS A 302 38.95 29.86 -48.95
C LYS A 302 39.55 29.57 -50.33
N ARG A 303 38.76 29.04 -51.26
CA ARG A 303 39.16 28.98 -52.68
C ARG A 303 39.11 30.36 -53.32
N LYS A 304 40.26 30.76 -53.88
CA LYS A 304 40.41 31.87 -54.82
C LYS A 304 39.81 31.50 -56.18
N ARG A 305 39.32 32.55 -56.84
CA ARG A 305 38.84 32.65 -58.21
C ARG A 305 40.05 32.75 -59.13
N ASP A 306 40.10 31.94 -60.18
CA ASP A 306 41.01 32.16 -61.32
C ASP A 306 40.18 32.38 -62.58
N GLU A 307 40.71 33.31 -63.39
CA GLU A 307 40.25 33.77 -64.69
C GLU A 307 40.65 32.77 -65.78
N GLU A 308 39.74 32.53 -66.73
CA GLU A 308 40.00 32.52 -68.18
C GLU A 308 38.69 32.71 -68.96
#